data_AF-A0A915JVM3-F1
#
_entry.id   AF-A0A915JVM3-F1
#
_cell.length_a   1.000
_cell.length_b   1.000
_cell.length_c   1.000
_cell.angle_alpha   90.00
_cell.angle_beta   90.00
_cell.angle_gamma   90.00
#
_symmetry.space_group_name_H-M   'P 1'
#
loop_
_entity.id
_entity.type
_entity.pdbx_description
1 polymer ?
#
loop_
_entity_poly.entity_id
_entity_poly.type
_entity_poly.pdbx_seq_one_letter_code
_entity_poly.pdbx_strand_id
1 'polypeptide(L)'
;MLTFTSSPSLFLMLMFVDWSRALKYGAPCQTMQHMTPIEYAHGPPNADPAAFEILILKPYTERRVKCYDIGKPYLVRIKPNNVAETFAGFLLQSRSSNVPDTRVGQFLQEGLDKIKWQYQPVCRRRLTTLNDNSSFNDDQKLTEITNLLASASITHVSSTPKSKVDTLWTIDEYVGPVYFKGTVVKSQYVWWNDIRSITIDYCKKSKPNEKIEISDTDDREKVSKAFHNTCSDIVPSCKSWSHFCETHAFIFRYCPMTCMKCVSFR
;
A
#
# COMPACT_ATOMS: atom_id res chain seq x y z
N MET A 1 -56.55 -4.30 29.36
CA MET A 1 -55.68 -5.21 28.60
C MET A 1 -55.50 -4.61 27.22
N LEU A 2 -54.35 -3.99 26.93
CA LEU A 2 -54.06 -3.37 25.63
C LEU A 2 -53.03 -4.25 24.93
N THR A 3 -53.44 -4.91 23.86
CA THR A 3 -52.58 -5.75 23.03
C THR A 3 -51.95 -4.90 21.93
N PHE A 4 -50.64 -4.67 22.03
CA PHE A 4 -49.86 -4.03 20.98
C PHE A 4 -49.59 -5.02 19.85
N THR A 5 -50.17 -4.78 18.67
CA THR A 5 -49.84 -5.49 17.44
C THR A 5 -48.61 -4.83 16.81
N SER A 6 -47.43 -5.42 17.02
CA SER A 6 -46.19 -4.94 16.39
C SER A 6 -46.22 -5.24 14.89
N SER A 7 -46.22 -4.19 14.08
CA SER A 7 -46.22 -4.30 12.61
C SER A 7 -44.88 -4.84 12.09
N PRO A 8 -44.86 -5.96 11.34
CA PRO A 8 -43.63 -6.56 10.81
C PRO A 8 -42.90 -5.68 9.78
N SER A 9 -43.54 -4.63 9.26
CA SER A 9 -42.92 -3.70 8.30
C SER A 9 -41.78 -2.85 8.90
N LEU A 10 -41.77 -2.62 10.22
CA LEU A 10 -40.71 -1.81 10.84
C LEU A 10 -39.38 -2.58 10.93
N PHE A 11 -39.44 -3.90 11.12
CA PHE A 11 -38.26 -4.77 11.22
C PHE A 11 -37.55 -4.95 9.87
N LEU A 12 -38.31 -5.01 8.77
CA LEU A 12 -37.74 -5.07 7.41
C LEU A 12 -37.03 -3.77 7.04
N MET A 13 -37.61 -2.60 7.36
CA MET A 13 -36.98 -1.30 7.10
C MET A 13 -35.67 -1.12 7.88
N LEU A 14 -35.57 -1.57 9.13
CA LEU A 14 -34.34 -1.47 9.92
C LEU A 14 -33.19 -2.34 9.37
N MET A 15 -33.50 -3.53 8.85
CA MET A 15 -32.50 -4.40 8.21
C MET A 15 -31.91 -3.80 6.92
N PHE A 16 -32.68 -3.01 6.15
CA PHE A 16 -32.17 -2.34 4.95
C PHE A 16 -31.24 -1.16 5.27
N VAL A 17 -31.47 -0.46 6.40
CA VAL A 17 -30.67 0.71 6.77
C VAL A 17 -29.25 0.30 7.20
N ASP A 18 -29.08 -0.82 7.90
CA ASP A 18 -27.74 -1.28 8.32
C ASP A 18 -26.92 -1.87 7.16
N TRP A 19 -27.55 -2.48 6.15
CA TRP A 19 -26.82 -3.03 5.01
C TRP A 19 -26.18 -1.93 4.16
N SER A 20 -26.83 -0.76 4.04
CA SER A 20 -26.28 0.40 3.32
C SER A 20 -25.04 1.02 3.99
N ARG A 21 -24.81 0.75 5.29
CA ARG A 21 -23.67 1.29 6.05
C ARG A 21 -22.38 0.49 5.87
N ALA A 22 -22.46 -0.76 5.43
CA ALA A 22 -21.29 -1.60 5.17
C ALA A 22 -20.36 -1.05 4.07
N LEU A 23 -20.85 -0.13 3.24
CA LEU A 23 -20.08 0.55 2.18
C LEU A 23 -19.22 1.72 2.69
N LYS A 24 -19.36 2.14 3.95
CA LYS A 24 -18.67 3.34 4.44
C LYS A 24 -17.22 3.08 4.91
N TYR A 25 -16.82 1.85 5.22
CA TYR A 25 -15.54 1.60 5.90
C TYR A 25 -14.85 0.29 5.47
N GLY A 26 -13.96 0.36 4.47
CA GLY A 26 -13.00 -0.69 4.13
C GLY A 26 -13.61 -2.04 3.72
N ALA A 27 -12.77 -2.98 3.27
CA ALA A 27 -13.22 -4.34 2.98
C ALA A 27 -13.42 -5.17 4.28
N PRO A 28 -14.48 -5.99 4.39
CA PRO A 28 -14.66 -6.87 5.53
C PRO A 28 -13.57 -7.96 5.58
N CYS A 29 -13.40 -8.56 6.74
CA CYS A 29 -12.33 -9.51 7.02
C CYS A 29 -12.26 -10.72 6.07
N GLN A 30 -13.42 -11.29 5.72
CA GLN A 30 -13.50 -12.44 4.82
C GLN A 30 -12.98 -12.09 3.42
N THR A 31 -13.18 -10.85 2.97
CA THR A 31 -12.66 -10.34 1.70
C THR A 31 -11.13 -10.23 1.67
N MET A 32 -10.44 -10.19 2.82
CA MET A 32 -8.97 -10.09 2.86
C MET A 32 -8.23 -11.37 2.47
N GLN A 33 -8.76 -12.53 2.89
CA GLN A 33 -8.12 -13.80 2.59
C GLN A 33 -8.29 -14.13 1.11
N HIS A 34 -9.51 -13.93 0.62
CA HIS A 34 -9.88 -14.33 -0.73
C HIS A 34 -9.66 -13.23 -1.77
N MET A 35 -9.39 -11.99 -1.35
CA MET A 35 -9.37 -10.81 -2.24
C MET A 35 -10.67 -10.69 -3.05
N THR A 36 -11.78 -11.22 -2.55
CA THR A 36 -13.08 -11.23 -3.20
C THR A 36 -14.12 -10.55 -2.31
N PRO A 37 -14.87 -9.57 -2.81
CA PRO A 37 -16.09 -9.13 -2.17
C PRO A 37 -17.04 -10.32 -1.97
N ILE A 38 -17.95 -10.19 -1.00
CA ILE A 38 -18.92 -11.25 -0.69
C ILE A 38 -19.84 -11.44 -1.91
N GLU A 39 -19.78 -12.61 -2.55
CA GLU A 39 -20.44 -12.88 -3.85
C GLU A 39 -21.95 -12.63 -3.80
N TYR A 40 -22.63 -13.04 -2.73
CA TYR A 40 -24.06 -12.78 -2.56
C TYR A 40 -24.42 -11.28 -2.54
N ALA A 41 -23.51 -10.42 -2.06
CA ALA A 41 -23.75 -8.99 -1.96
C ALA A 41 -23.29 -8.20 -3.19
N HIS A 42 -22.31 -8.73 -3.94
CA HIS A 42 -21.60 -8.01 -5.00
C HIS A 42 -21.72 -8.64 -6.38
N GLY A 43 -22.33 -9.82 -6.51
CA GLY A 43 -22.34 -10.60 -7.74
C GLY A 43 -20.95 -11.14 -8.10
N PRO A 44 -20.82 -11.82 -9.26
CA PRO A 44 -19.52 -12.30 -9.75
C PRO A 44 -18.59 -11.15 -10.15
N PRO A 45 -17.26 -11.36 -10.14
CA PRO A 45 -16.33 -10.37 -10.67
C PRO A 45 -16.59 -10.15 -12.16
N ASN A 46 -16.32 -8.93 -12.61
CA ASN A 46 -16.30 -8.65 -14.03
C ASN A 46 -15.17 -9.44 -14.72
N ALA A 47 -15.47 -9.98 -15.89
CA ALA A 47 -14.59 -10.92 -16.61
C ALA A 47 -13.34 -10.27 -17.21
N ASP A 48 -13.29 -8.93 -17.31
CA ASP A 48 -12.15 -8.21 -17.88
C ASP A 48 -11.23 -7.62 -16.79
N PRO A 49 -10.23 -8.37 -16.28
CA PRO A 49 -9.28 -7.86 -15.29
C PRO A 49 -8.39 -6.74 -15.86
N ALA A 50 -8.36 -6.54 -17.19
CA ALA A 50 -7.58 -5.50 -17.84
C ALA A 50 -8.27 -4.13 -17.80
N ALA A 51 -9.39 -3.95 -17.09
CA ALA A 51 -9.97 -2.63 -16.86
C ALA A 51 -9.09 -1.73 -15.97
N PHE A 52 -8.25 -2.33 -15.12
CA PHE A 52 -7.38 -1.63 -14.17
C PHE A 52 -5.93 -2.12 -14.28
N GLU A 53 -4.99 -1.26 -13.90
CA GLU A 53 -3.57 -1.57 -13.86
C GLU A 53 -2.97 -1.22 -12.50
N ILE A 54 -2.08 -2.08 -12.00
CA ILE A 54 -1.21 -1.81 -10.85
C ILE A 54 0.20 -1.55 -11.35
N LEU A 55 0.68 -0.34 -11.11
CA LEU A 55 2.00 0.12 -11.50
C LEU A 55 2.93 0.18 -10.29
N ILE A 56 4.19 -0.21 -10.50
CA ILE A 56 5.26 -0.03 -9.53
C ILE A 56 6.28 0.92 -10.15
N LEU A 57 6.45 2.07 -9.53
CA LEU A 57 7.15 3.21 -10.08
C LEU A 57 8.25 3.67 -9.12
N LYS A 58 9.29 4.30 -9.66
CA LYS A 58 10.16 5.12 -8.82
C LYS A 58 9.38 6.36 -8.36
N PRO A 59 9.37 6.70 -7.05
CA PRO A 59 8.57 7.81 -6.53
C PRO A 59 8.81 9.16 -7.22
N TYR A 60 9.98 9.39 -7.81
CA TYR A 60 10.38 10.69 -8.35
C TYR A 60 10.30 10.81 -9.87
N THR A 61 10.54 9.71 -10.59
CA THR A 61 10.58 9.73 -12.06
C THR A 61 9.31 9.18 -12.67
N GLU A 62 8.42 8.60 -11.84
CA GLU A 62 7.25 7.83 -12.26
C GLU A 62 7.56 6.76 -13.32
N ARG A 63 8.84 6.34 -13.42
CA ARG A 63 9.26 5.29 -14.34
C ARG A 63 8.99 3.94 -13.71
N ARG A 64 8.41 3.04 -14.51
CA ARG A 64 8.21 1.64 -14.12
C ARG A 64 9.52 1.01 -13.69
N VAL A 65 9.49 0.27 -12.59
CA VAL A 65 10.65 -0.49 -12.10
C VAL A 65 10.53 -1.95 -12.49
N LYS A 66 11.68 -2.58 -12.75
CA LYS A 66 11.78 -4.03 -12.98
C LYS A 66 12.34 -4.78 -11.77
N CYS A 67 12.90 -4.06 -10.81
CA CYS A 67 13.49 -4.63 -9.61
C CYS A 67 13.36 -3.66 -8.42
N TYR A 68 13.49 -4.21 -7.20
CA TYR A 68 13.50 -3.46 -5.94
C TYR A 68 14.85 -3.53 -5.22
N ASP A 69 15.16 -2.50 -4.44
CA ASP A 69 16.25 -2.43 -3.47
C ASP A 69 15.65 -2.46 -2.05
N ILE A 70 16.32 -3.15 -1.14
CA ILE A 70 15.95 -3.19 0.28
C ILE A 70 16.03 -1.78 0.91
N GLY A 71 15.04 -1.44 1.73
CA GLY A 71 14.90 -0.18 2.45
C GLY A 71 14.57 1.02 1.57
N LYS A 72 14.36 0.82 0.25
CA LYS A 72 13.94 1.90 -0.65
C LYS A 72 12.42 1.89 -0.84
N PRO A 73 11.77 3.06 -0.85
CA PRO A 73 10.35 3.14 -1.16
C PRO A 73 10.10 3.17 -2.67
N TYR A 74 8.99 2.56 -3.06
CA TYR A 74 8.44 2.53 -4.41
C TYR A 74 7.03 3.08 -4.40
N LEU A 75 6.68 3.83 -5.43
CA LEU A 75 5.31 4.29 -5.64
C LEU A 75 4.51 3.14 -6.28
N VAL A 76 3.47 2.71 -5.59
CA VAL A 76 2.51 1.73 -6.11
C VAL A 76 1.24 2.49 -6.45
N ARG A 77 0.82 2.40 -7.72
CA ARG A 77 -0.31 3.14 -8.27
C ARG A 77 -1.36 2.17 -8.79
N ILE A 78 -2.60 2.34 -8.34
CA ILE A 78 -3.78 1.70 -8.95
C ILE A 78 -4.49 2.76 -9.79
N LYS A 79 -4.80 2.44 -11.05
CA LYS A 79 -5.60 3.31 -11.91
C LYS A 79 -6.42 2.49 -12.92
N PRO A 80 -7.54 3.02 -13.43
CA PRO A 80 -8.21 2.44 -14.59
C PRO A 80 -7.36 2.65 -15.86
N ASN A 81 -7.50 1.75 -16.82
CA ASN A 81 -6.87 1.89 -18.14
C ASN A 81 -7.57 2.97 -18.98
N ASN A 82 -8.88 3.13 -18.81
CA ASN A 82 -9.64 4.25 -19.34
C ASN A 82 -9.59 5.44 -18.36
N VAL A 83 -8.95 6.54 -18.76
CA VAL A 83 -8.74 7.73 -17.92
C VAL A 83 -10.03 8.45 -17.50
N ALA A 84 -11.15 8.21 -18.20
CA ALA A 84 -12.45 8.76 -17.85
C ALA A 84 -13.15 7.96 -16.73
N GLU A 85 -12.65 6.77 -16.39
CA GLU A 85 -13.24 5.93 -15.37
C GLU A 85 -12.80 6.29 -13.96
N THR A 86 -13.66 5.97 -12.99
CA THR A 86 -13.37 6.10 -11.57
C THR A 86 -13.79 4.83 -10.84
N PHE A 87 -13.26 4.64 -9.64
CA PHE A 87 -13.62 3.56 -8.73
C PHE A 87 -13.88 4.08 -7.32
N ALA A 88 -14.76 3.41 -6.58
CA ALA A 88 -15.19 3.80 -5.25
C ALA A 88 -14.31 3.19 -4.15
N GLY A 89 -13.88 1.94 -4.33
CA GLY A 89 -13.13 1.19 -3.32
C GLY A 89 -12.04 0.31 -3.92
N PHE A 90 -11.08 -0.06 -3.08
CA PHE A 90 -10.02 -0.98 -3.46
C PHE A 90 -9.49 -1.78 -2.26
N LEU A 91 -8.84 -2.88 -2.57
CA LEU A 91 -8.02 -3.69 -1.68
C LEU A 91 -6.71 -4.00 -2.41
N LEU A 92 -5.56 -3.76 -1.78
CA LEU A 92 -4.25 -3.97 -2.38
C LEU A 92 -3.34 -4.75 -1.43
N GLN A 93 -2.62 -5.73 -1.97
CA GLN A 93 -1.65 -6.53 -1.23
C GLN A 93 -0.34 -6.66 -2.00
N SER A 94 0.79 -6.61 -1.30
CA SER A 94 2.10 -7.02 -1.80
C SER A 94 2.35 -8.48 -1.43
N ARG A 95 2.74 -9.31 -2.40
CA ARG A 95 2.87 -10.78 -2.23
C ARG A 95 4.20 -11.30 -2.77
N SER A 96 4.71 -12.34 -2.12
CA SER A 96 5.83 -13.13 -2.65
C SER A 96 5.35 -13.96 -3.84
N SER A 97 6.15 -13.99 -4.91
CA SER A 97 5.95 -14.91 -6.03
C SER A 97 6.42 -16.33 -5.71
N ASN A 98 7.35 -16.47 -4.75
CA ASN A 98 7.96 -17.75 -4.40
C ASN A 98 7.12 -18.54 -3.40
N VAL A 99 6.46 -17.85 -2.47
CA VAL A 99 5.64 -18.48 -1.43
C VAL A 99 4.19 -18.06 -1.64
N PRO A 100 3.30 -19.00 -2.04
CA PRO A 100 1.89 -18.72 -2.25
C PRO A 100 1.25 -18.02 -1.04
N ASP A 101 0.36 -17.07 -1.31
CA ASP A 101 -0.40 -16.29 -0.32
C ASP A 101 0.41 -15.57 0.77
N THR A 102 1.74 -15.52 0.64
CA THR A 102 2.61 -14.84 1.59
C THR A 102 2.69 -13.35 1.27
N ARG A 103 2.33 -12.53 2.25
CA ARG A 103 2.40 -11.07 2.15
C ARG A 103 3.79 -10.59 2.55
N VAL A 104 4.32 -9.59 1.83
CA VAL A 104 5.71 -9.12 2.00
C VAL A 104 5.84 -7.61 1.92
N GLY A 105 6.82 -7.06 2.64
CA GLY A 105 7.04 -5.62 2.71
C GLY A 105 5.92 -4.87 3.44
N GLN A 106 5.96 -3.54 3.36
CA GLN A 106 5.06 -2.66 4.06
C GLN A 106 4.68 -1.47 3.20
N PHE A 107 3.38 -1.17 3.15
CA PHE A 107 2.89 0.11 2.70
C PHE A 107 3.19 1.16 3.76
N LEU A 108 3.54 2.38 3.36
CA LEU A 108 3.84 3.47 4.27
C LEU A 108 2.60 4.37 4.36
N GLN A 109 2.02 4.55 5.56
CA GLN A 109 0.69 5.17 5.81
C GLN A 109 0.47 6.56 5.20
N GLU A 110 1.54 7.20 4.73
CA GLU A 110 1.52 8.52 4.10
C GLU A 110 1.36 8.37 2.58
N GLY A 111 0.10 8.31 2.15
CA GLY A 111 -0.26 8.42 0.74
C GLY A 111 0.22 9.74 0.15
N LEU A 112 0.75 9.70 -1.07
CA LEU A 112 1.16 10.89 -1.82
C LEU A 112 -0.05 11.75 -2.26
N ASP A 113 -1.23 11.15 -2.27
CA ASP A 113 -2.49 11.78 -2.66
C ASP A 113 -3.34 12.14 -1.43
N LYS A 114 -4.29 13.08 -1.59
CA LYS A 114 -5.33 13.41 -0.59
C LYS A 114 -6.26 12.23 -0.24
N ILE A 115 -6.11 11.09 -0.92
CA ILE A 115 -6.95 9.92 -0.76
C ILE A 115 -6.50 9.18 0.48
N LYS A 116 -7.33 9.26 1.54
CA LYS A 116 -7.13 8.50 2.76
C LYS A 116 -7.35 7.01 2.49
N TRP A 117 -6.34 6.23 2.83
CA TRP A 117 -6.40 4.79 2.93
C TRP A 117 -5.95 4.40 4.34
N GLN A 118 -6.21 3.16 4.72
CA GLN A 118 -5.81 2.64 6.03
C GLN A 118 -5.18 1.27 5.87
N TYR A 119 -4.26 0.95 6.78
CA TYR A 119 -3.86 -0.43 6.98
C TYR A 119 -5.10 -1.24 7.28
N GLN A 120 -5.17 -2.41 6.65
CA GLN A 120 -6.26 -3.28 6.96
C GLN A 120 -5.86 -4.16 8.15
N PRO A 121 -6.61 -4.12 9.26
CA PRO A 121 -6.29 -4.92 10.42
C PRO A 121 -6.27 -6.39 10.02
N VAL A 122 -5.24 -7.13 10.41
CA VAL A 122 -5.25 -8.58 10.27
C VAL A 122 -6.43 -9.10 11.08
N CYS A 123 -7.31 -9.80 10.39
CA CYS A 123 -8.45 -10.45 11.01
C CYS A 123 -7.92 -11.52 11.94
N ARG A 124 -7.87 -11.19 13.23
CA ARG A 124 -7.59 -12.14 14.29
C ARG A 124 -8.71 -13.17 14.24
N ARG A 125 -8.51 -14.29 13.54
CA ARG A 125 -9.30 -15.49 13.84
C ARG A 125 -9.10 -15.69 15.32
N ARG A 126 -10.19 -15.68 16.07
CA ARG A 126 -10.20 -16.11 17.47
C ARG A 126 -9.63 -17.52 17.45
N LEU A 127 -8.32 -17.67 17.67
CA LEU A 127 -7.67 -18.94 17.98
C LEU A 127 -8.24 -19.33 19.34
N THR A 128 -9.43 -19.91 19.33
CA THR A 128 -10.19 -20.31 20.53
C THR A 128 -9.85 -21.73 20.94
N THR A 129 -8.73 -22.28 20.44
CA THR A 129 -8.34 -23.67 20.66
C THR A 129 -6.84 -23.82 20.88
N LEU A 130 -6.23 -22.94 21.69
CA LEU A 130 -4.92 -23.21 22.29
C LEU A 130 -5.00 -22.85 23.76
N ASN A 131 -4.86 -23.88 24.59
CA ASN A 131 -5.05 -23.89 26.04
C ASN A 131 -4.32 -22.74 26.77
N ASP A 132 -5.03 -22.17 27.74
CA ASP A 132 -4.61 -21.19 28.73
C ASP A 132 -3.41 -21.66 29.57
N ASN A 133 -2.17 -21.57 29.05
CA ASN A 133 -0.95 -21.65 29.86
C ASN A 133 0.30 -21.02 29.23
N SER A 134 0.21 -20.37 28.05
CA SER A 134 1.38 -19.74 27.43
C SER A 134 1.57 -18.30 27.93
N SER A 135 2.76 -18.05 28.44
CA SER A 135 3.22 -16.81 29.09
C SER A 135 3.05 -15.53 28.25
N PHE A 136 2.94 -14.40 28.96
CA PHE A 136 2.82 -13.01 28.49
C PHE A 136 3.77 -12.57 27.34
N ASN A 137 4.82 -13.32 27.04
CA ASN A 137 5.74 -13.05 25.92
C ASN A 137 5.17 -13.42 24.53
N ASP A 138 4.20 -14.34 24.46
CA ASP A 138 3.65 -14.78 23.16
C ASP A 138 2.70 -13.75 22.53
N ASP A 139 2.03 -12.93 23.35
CA ASP A 139 1.13 -11.87 22.88
C ASP A 139 1.88 -10.71 22.20
N GLN A 140 3.08 -10.38 22.67
CA GLN A 140 3.90 -9.33 22.06
C GLN A 140 4.41 -9.74 20.67
N LYS A 141 4.90 -10.97 20.55
CA LYS A 141 5.37 -11.54 19.26
C LYS A 141 4.22 -11.69 18.26
N LEU A 142 3.04 -12.07 18.74
CA LEU A 142 1.84 -12.17 17.90
C LEU A 142 1.39 -10.79 17.40
N THR A 143 1.49 -9.76 18.24
CA THR A 143 1.16 -8.36 17.87
C THR A 143 2.11 -7.84 16.80
N GLU A 144 3.41 -8.13 16.89
CA GLU A 144 4.42 -7.75 15.90
C GLU A 144 4.17 -8.41 14.53
N ILE A 145 3.90 -9.73 14.52
CA ILE A 145 3.54 -10.47 13.29
C ILE A 145 2.23 -9.93 12.69
N THR A 146 1.24 -9.62 13.53
CA THR A 146 -0.05 -9.06 13.11
C THR A 146 0.13 -7.68 12.47
N ASN A 147 1.01 -6.83 13.02
CA ASN A 147 1.30 -5.50 12.47
C ASN A 147 2.05 -5.59 11.14
N LEU A 148 3.03 -6.51 11.00
CA LEU A 148 3.75 -6.75 9.75
C LEU A 148 2.83 -7.27 8.63
N LEU A 149 1.91 -8.18 8.96
CA LEU A 149 0.94 -8.71 8.00
C LEU A 149 -0.16 -7.70 7.65
N ALA A 150 -0.46 -6.76 8.55
CA ALA A 150 -1.35 -5.63 8.31
C ALA A 150 -0.69 -4.58 7.40
N SER A 151 0.62 -4.34 7.56
CA SER A 151 1.33 -3.34 6.77
C SER A 151 1.47 -3.72 5.30
N ALA A 152 1.38 -5.01 4.96
CA ALA A 152 1.41 -5.50 3.58
C ALA A 152 0.04 -5.47 2.87
N SER A 153 -0.99 -4.83 3.46
CA SER A 153 -2.33 -4.76 2.90
C SER A 153 -3.02 -3.44 3.22
N ILE A 154 -3.59 -2.79 2.20
CA ILE A 154 -4.28 -1.51 2.36
C ILE A 154 -5.64 -1.49 1.69
N THR A 155 -6.54 -0.67 2.21
CA THR A 155 -7.88 -0.45 1.65
C THR A 155 -8.32 1.00 1.77
N HIS A 156 -9.31 1.38 0.97
CA HIS A 156 -9.96 2.69 1.01
C HIS A 156 -10.61 3.00 2.38
N VAL A 157 -10.58 4.28 2.78
CA VAL A 157 -11.29 4.79 3.96
C VAL A 157 -12.67 5.36 3.60
N SER A 158 -12.86 5.84 2.37
CA SER A 158 -14.13 6.37 1.89
C SER A 158 -14.49 5.82 0.51
N SER A 159 -15.79 5.74 0.23
CA SER A 159 -16.34 5.35 -1.08
C SER A 159 -16.37 6.48 -2.11
N THR A 160 -15.77 7.65 -1.81
CA THR A 160 -15.67 8.78 -2.74
C THR A 160 -15.00 8.32 -4.04
N PRO A 161 -15.52 8.68 -5.23
CA PRO A 161 -14.91 8.28 -6.50
C PRO A 161 -13.44 8.70 -6.64
N LYS A 162 -12.62 7.81 -7.21
CA LYS A 162 -11.18 7.97 -7.38
C LYS A 162 -10.79 7.65 -8.81
N SER A 163 -9.97 8.49 -9.43
CA SER A 163 -9.36 8.22 -10.75
C SER A 163 -8.02 7.49 -10.64
N LYS A 164 -7.36 7.54 -9.49
CA LYS A 164 -6.15 6.77 -9.16
C LYS A 164 -5.98 6.67 -7.64
N VAL A 165 -5.09 5.79 -7.19
CA VAL A 165 -4.59 5.72 -5.81
C VAL A 165 -3.08 5.54 -5.85
N ASP A 166 -2.35 6.46 -5.23
CA ASP A 166 -0.90 6.39 -5.04
C ASP A 166 -0.55 6.09 -3.58
N THR A 167 0.24 5.04 -3.37
CA THR A 167 0.79 4.66 -2.06
C THR A 167 2.29 4.39 -2.18
N LEU A 168 3.01 4.57 -1.08
CA LEU A 168 4.40 4.13 -0.99
C LEU A 168 4.46 2.72 -0.41
N TRP A 169 5.39 1.91 -0.90
CA TRP A 169 5.70 0.57 -0.42
C TRP A 169 7.21 0.40 -0.28
N THR A 170 7.65 -0.26 0.79
CA THR A 170 9.06 -0.60 0.99
C THR A 170 9.21 -2.00 1.57
N ILE A 171 10.42 -2.52 1.59
CA ILE A 171 10.74 -3.84 2.11
C ILE A 171 12.12 -3.82 2.75
N ASP A 172 12.23 -4.32 3.97
CA ASP A 172 13.45 -4.21 4.79
C ASP A 172 14.33 -5.45 4.73
N GLU A 173 13.89 -6.49 4.03
CA GLU A 173 14.62 -7.74 3.84
C GLU A 173 14.43 -8.32 2.43
N TYR A 174 15.31 -9.24 2.05
CA TYR A 174 15.19 -9.96 0.78
C TYR A 174 14.15 -11.09 0.91
N VAL A 175 13.14 -11.08 0.04
CA VAL A 175 12.06 -12.10 0.02
C VAL A 175 11.91 -12.80 -1.34
N GLY A 176 12.84 -12.54 -2.27
CA GLY A 176 12.72 -12.97 -3.67
C GLY A 176 11.80 -12.09 -4.50
N PRO A 177 11.26 -12.58 -5.63
CA PRO A 177 10.39 -11.81 -6.50
C PRO A 177 9.05 -11.46 -5.83
N VAL A 178 8.58 -10.25 -6.06
CA VAL A 178 7.38 -9.64 -5.46
C VAL A 178 6.43 -9.18 -6.55
N TYR A 179 5.14 -9.33 -6.33
CA TYR A 179 4.09 -8.73 -7.15
C TYR A 179 3.00 -8.13 -6.27
N PHE A 180 2.18 -7.27 -6.86
CA PHE A 180 1.04 -6.66 -6.21
C PHE A 180 -0.24 -7.24 -6.79
N LYS A 181 -1.19 -7.55 -5.92
CA LYS A 181 -2.52 -8.06 -6.27
C LYS A 181 -3.56 -7.13 -5.69
N GLY A 182 -4.58 -6.83 -6.49
CA GLY A 182 -5.64 -5.90 -6.11
C GLY A 182 -7.03 -6.37 -6.48
N THR A 183 -7.99 -5.78 -5.78
CA THR A 183 -9.42 -5.84 -6.05
C THR A 183 -9.93 -4.43 -6.09
N VAL A 184 -10.73 -4.08 -7.10
CA VAL A 184 -11.26 -2.74 -7.30
C VAL A 184 -12.77 -2.81 -7.41
N VAL A 185 -13.46 -1.90 -6.72
CA VAL A 185 -14.92 -1.79 -6.70
C VAL A 185 -15.30 -0.45 -7.31
N LYS A 186 -16.04 -0.46 -8.42
CA LYS A 186 -16.58 0.75 -9.05
C LYS A 186 -17.95 1.11 -8.47
N SER A 187 -18.81 0.11 -8.32
CA SER A 187 -20.12 0.23 -7.67
C SER A 187 -20.50 -1.11 -7.03
N GLN A 188 -21.66 -1.17 -6.34
CA GLN A 188 -22.08 -2.33 -5.55
C GLN A 188 -21.96 -3.68 -6.29
N TYR A 189 -22.28 -3.71 -7.59
CA TYR A 189 -22.29 -4.93 -8.41
C TYR A 189 -21.25 -4.92 -9.53
N VAL A 190 -20.34 -3.95 -9.52
CA VAL A 190 -19.32 -3.78 -10.58
C VAL A 190 -17.96 -3.71 -9.92
N TRP A 191 -17.24 -4.83 -9.98
CA TRP A 191 -15.94 -4.99 -9.35
C TRP A 191 -15.06 -5.95 -10.15
N TRP A 192 -13.76 -5.88 -9.87
CA TRP A 192 -12.71 -6.69 -10.49
C TRP A 192 -11.81 -7.22 -9.38
N ASN A 193 -11.38 -8.48 -9.50
CA ASN A 193 -10.34 -9.07 -8.67
C ASN A 193 -9.18 -9.56 -9.51
N ASP A 194 -8.16 -10.01 -8.80
CA ASP A 194 -6.94 -10.57 -9.37
C ASP A 194 -6.28 -9.63 -10.39
N ILE A 195 -6.46 -8.32 -10.20
CA ILE A 195 -5.69 -7.30 -10.91
C ILE A 195 -4.26 -7.45 -10.40
N ARG A 196 -3.29 -7.66 -11.29
CA ARG A 196 -1.89 -7.92 -10.93
C ARG A 196 -0.95 -6.89 -11.53
N SER A 197 0.07 -6.53 -10.76
CA SER A 197 1.23 -5.85 -11.31
C SER A 197 2.14 -6.83 -12.05
N ILE A 198 3.14 -6.30 -12.75
CA ILE A 198 4.33 -7.08 -13.09
C ILE A 198 5.03 -7.59 -11.83
N THR A 199 5.68 -8.73 -11.93
CA THR A 199 6.60 -9.22 -10.90
C THR A 199 7.92 -8.45 -10.99
N ILE A 200 8.43 -7.98 -9.85
CA ILE A 200 9.72 -7.34 -9.72
C ILE A 200 10.64 -8.18 -8.82
N ASP A 201 11.91 -8.28 -9.17
CA ASP A 201 12.90 -9.04 -8.39
C ASP A 201 13.84 -8.11 -7.62
N TYR A 202 14.68 -8.64 -6.74
CA TYR A 202 15.73 -7.85 -6.11
C TYR A 202 16.74 -7.36 -7.16
N CYS A 203 17.08 -6.07 -7.11
CA CYS A 203 18.13 -5.51 -7.95
C CYS A 203 19.47 -6.12 -7.53
N LYS A 204 19.88 -7.22 -8.17
CA LYS A 204 21.25 -7.76 -8.03
C LYS A 204 22.21 -6.64 -8.37
N LYS A 205 22.87 -6.08 -7.36
CA LYS A 205 24.04 -5.24 -7.62
C LYS A 205 25.02 -6.12 -8.35
N SER A 206 25.28 -5.85 -9.63
CA SER A 206 26.42 -6.43 -10.31
C SER A 206 27.62 -6.17 -9.40
N LYS A 207 28.34 -7.25 -9.04
CA LYS A 207 29.62 -7.07 -8.36
C LYS A 207 30.43 -6.10 -9.23
N PRO A 208 31.03 -5.03 -8.68
CA PRO A 208 31.89 -4.12 -9.44
C PRO A 208 33.25 -4.78 -9.79
N ASN A 209 33.23 -6.05 -10.21
CA ASN A 209 34.40 -6.85 -10.55
C ASN A 209 34.37 -7.26 -12.03
N GLU A 210 34.21 -6.27 -12.90
CA GLU A 210 34.84 -6.33 -14.22
C GLU A 210 35.85 -5.18 -14.21
N LYS A 211 37.13 -5.54 -14.10
CA LYS A 211 38.24 -4.59 -14.20
C LYS A 211 38.16 -3.95 -15.59
N ILE A 212 37.56 -2.78 -15.65
CA ILE A 212 37.87 -1.82 -16.70
C ILE A 212 39.16 -1.15 -16.23
N GLU A 213 40.29 -1.57 -16.79
CA GLU A 213 41.51 -0.76 -16.77
C GLU A 213 41.22 0.53 -17.53
N ILE A 214 40.79 1.56 -16.79
CA ILE A 214 40.95 2.94 -17.21
C ILE A 214 41.83 3.58 -16.14
N SER A 215 43.03 3.96 -16.56
CA SER A 215 43.82 4.98 -15.89
C SER A 215 42.96 6.24 -15.79
N ASP A 216 42.59 6.64 -14.59
CA ASP A 216 42.86 7.99 -14.11
C ASP A 216 42.35 8.14 -12.67
N THR A 217 43.32 8.31 -11.79
CA THR A 217 43.18 8.83 -10.43
C THR A 217 42.89 10.33 -10.51
N ASP A 218 41.64 10.78 -10.32
CA ASP A 218 41.38 12.09 -9.68
C ASP A 218 39.92 12.38 -9.25
N ASP A 219 38.89 11.68 -9.75
CA ASP A 219 37.52 12.22 -9.63
C ASP A 219 36.63 11.71 -8.47
N ARG A 220 37.07 10.70 -7.69
CA ARG A 220 36.22 10.16 -6.61
C ARG A 220 36.20 11.01 -5.33
N GLU A 221 37.19 11.87 -5.10
CA GLU A 221 37.19 12.76 -3.94
C GLU A 221 36.33 14.02 -4.15
N LYS A 222 36.14 14.47 -5.40
CA LYS A 222 35.29 15.63 -5.72
C LYS A 222 33.80 15.38 -5.56
N VAL A 223 33.31 14.15 -5.78
CA VAL A 223 31.86 13.87 -5.71
C VAL A 223 31.35 13.77 -4.27
N SER A 224 32.17 13.32 -3.31
CA SER A 224 31.77 13.29 -1.89
C SER A 224 31.79 14.67 -1.23
N LYS A 225 32.69 15.56 -1.66
CA LYS A 225 32.75 16.96 -1.18
C LYS A 225 31.72 17.87 -1.88
N ALA A 226 31.29 17.56 -3.09
CA ALA A 226 30.23 18.32 -3.77
C ALA A 226 28.82 18.08 -3.20
N PHE A 227 28.58 16.92 -2.58
CA PHE A 227 27.26 16.58 -2.01
C PHE A 227 26.92 17.35 -0.71
N HIS A 228 27.89 18.05 -0.12
CA HIS A 228 27.71 18.81 1.11
C HIS A 228 27.44 20.31 0.90
N ASN A 229 27.56 20.85 -0.32
CA ASN A 229 27.58 22.31 -0.52
C ASN A 229 26.35 22.91 -1.24
N THR A 230 25.45 22.10 -1.79
CA THR A 230 24.19 22.60 -2.38
C THR A 230 23.00 22.09 -1.58
N CYS A 231 22.55 22.94 -0.66
CA CYS A 231 21.28 22.76 0.04
C CYS A 231 20.12 22.96 -0.93
N SER A 232 19.68 21.89 -1.59
CA SER A 232 18.50 21.90 -2.44
C SER A 232 17.67 20.66 -2.16
N ASP A 233 16.34 20.83 -2.23
CA ASP A 233 15.44 19.69 -2.22
C ASP A 233 15.72 18.77 -3.40
N ILE A 234 15.81 17.47 -3.14
CA ILE A 234 16.06 16.45 -4.17
C ILE A 234 14.77 16.18 -4.96
N VAL A 235 13.61 16.48 -4.36
CA VAL A 235 12.29 16.11 -4.89
C VAL A 235 11.44 17.35 -5.19
N PRO A 236 10.82 17.47 -6.38
CA PRO A 236 9.97 18.62 -6.73
C PRO A 236 8.74 18.77 -5.81
N SER A 237 8.25 17.64 -5.29
CA SER A 237 7.08 17.55 -4.41
C SER A 237 7.39 17.87 -2.95
N CYS A 238 8.63 18.22 -2.59
CA CYS A 238 9.00 18.49 -1.20
C CYS A 238 8.08 19.52 -0.53
N LYS A 239 7.66 20.57 -1.25
CA LYS A 239 6.69 21.54 -0.73
C LYS A 239 5.37 20.93 -0.26
N SER A 240 4.86 19.88 -0.94
CA SER A 240 3.65 19.18 -0.50
C SER A 240 3.86 18.29 0.73
N TRP A 241 5.12 18.02 1.09
CA TRP A 241 5.53 17.12 2.16
C TRP A 241 6.15 17.84 3.37
N SER A 242 6.16 19.17 3.38
CA SER A 242 6.81 19.99 4.42
C SER A 242 6.32 19.68 5.84
N HIS A 243 5.05 19.32 6.00
CA HIS A 243 4.45 18.99 7.29
C HIS A 243 4.92 17.65 7.89
N PHE A 244 5.63 16.83 7.11
CA PHE A 244 6.14 15.52 7.55
C PHE A 244 7.64 15.55 7.89
N CYS A 245 8.27 16.71 7.82
CA CYS A 245 9.71 16.87 8.03
C CYS A 245 10.19 16.43 9.42
N GLU A 246 9.32 16.50 10.44
CA GLU A 246 9.64 16.15 11.82
C GLU A 246 9.37 14.68 12.16
N THR A 247 8.46 14.04 11.41
CA THR A 247 7.99 12.69 11.72
C THR A 247 8.69 11.62 10.89
N HIS A 248 9.26 11.96 9.73
CA HIS A 248 9.86 10.99 8.82
C HIS A 248 11.28 11.34 8.40
N ALA A 249 12.23 10.54 8.92
CA ALA A 249 13.65 10.59 8.56
C ALA A 249 13.91 10.47 7.04
N PHE A 250 12.97 9.84 6.31
CA PHE A 250 12.99 9.80 4.86
C PHE A 250 12.79 11.19 4.24
N ILE A 251 11.74 11.91 4.62
CA ILE A 251 11.45 13.25 4.06
C ILE A 251 12.57 14.22 4.42
N PHE A 252 13.08 14.12 5.64
CA PHE A 252 14.29 14.80 6.08
C PHE A 252 15.49 14.58 5.13
N ARG A 253 15.74 13.33 4.70
CA ARG A 253 16.89 12.98 3.85
C ARG A 253 16.76 13.49 2.41
N TYR A 254 15.54 13.63 1.89
CA TYR A 254 15.29 13.94 0.48
C TYR A 254 14.74 15.35 0.25
N CYS A 255 14.29 16.04 1.30
CA CYS A 255 13.78 17.40 1.28
C CYS A 255 14.51 18.30 2.28
N PRO A 256 15.86 18.34 2.27
CA PRO A 256 16.61 19.02 3.33
C PRO A 256 16.40 20.54 3.35
N MET A 257 16.03 21.15 2.22
CA MET A 257 15.75 22.59 2.13
C MET A 257 14.32 22.90 2.61
N THR A 258 13.31 22.15 2.15
CA THR A 258 11.94 22.28 2.64
C THR A 258 11.84 21.99 4.13
N CYS A 259 12.59 21.01 4.63
CA CYS A 259 12.62 20.66 6.05
C CYS A 259 13.50 21.56 6.91
N MET A 260 14.01 22.68 6.35
CA MET A 260 14.81 23.69 7.06
C MET A 260 16.07 23.13 7.74
N LYS A 261 16.65 22.08 7.18
CA LYS A 261 17.80 21.37 7.77
C LYS A 261 19.12 21.71 7.12
N CYS A 262 19.05 22.43 6.02
CA CYS A 262 20.16 23.19 5.51
C CYS A 262 19.65 24.59 5.13
N VAL A 263 20.52 25.58 5.31
CA VAL A 263 20.30 26.94 4.84
C VAL A 263 21.26 27.14 3.67
N SER A 264 20.71 27.54 2.52
CA SER A 264 21.52 28.08 1.43
C SER A 264 22.15 29.36 1.96
N PHE A 265 23.46 29.34 2.21
CA PHE A 265 24.24 30.58 2.30
C PHE A 265 24.24 31.18 0.90
N ARG A 266 23.70 32.39 0.78
CA ARG A 266 23.84 33.24 -0.41
C ARG A 266 25.17 33.99 -0.33
#